data_AF-A0A418ZP38-F1
#
_entry.id   AF-A0A418ZP38-F1
#
_cell.length_a   1.000
_cell.length_b   1.000
_cell.length_c   1.000
_cell.angle_alpha   90.00
_cell.angle_beta   90.00
_cell.angle_gamma   90.00
#
_symmetry.space_group_name_H-M   'P 1'
#
loop_
_entity.id
_entity.type
_entity.pdbx_description
1 polymer ?
#
loop_
_entity_poly.entity_id
_entity_poly.type
_entity_poly.pdbx_seq_one_letter_code
_entity_poly.pdbx_strand_id
1 'polypeptide(L)'
;MSDRSARPRAQAAQFQVRGRFLTALALRIDGSALDDALLAQLDDQLGRTPQFFSGAPVVLNLDPAPADPARLRALVARLRGQGLRVFGLENAGAMDPALLEALGPVSYIHL
;
A
#
# COMPACT_ATOMS: atom_id res chain seq x y z
N MET A 1 56.22 -21.83 14.28
CA MET A 1 55.89 -20.88 13.18
C MET A 1 54.74 -21.47 12.39
N SER A 2 53.49 -21.10 12.73
CA SER A 2 52.33 -21.44 11.89
C SER A 2 51.76 -20.17 11.30
N ASP A 3 51.81 -20.13 9.97
CA ASP A 3 51.33 -19.09 9.10
C ASP A 3 49.80 -18.95 9.23
N ARG A 4 49.36 -17.78 9.68
CA ARG A 4 47.95 -17.45 9.86
C ARG A 4 47.47 -16.92 8.51
N SER A 5 47.17 -17.83 7.60
CA SER A 5 46.67 -17.53 6.26
C SER A 5 45.52 -16.52 6.33
N ALA A 6 45.78 -15.33 5.80
CA ALA A 6 44.83 -14.23 5.75
C ALA A 6 43.62 -14.67 4.93
N ARG A 7 42.48 -14.90 5.60
CA ARG A 7 41.21 -15.11 4.90
C ARG A 7 40.91 -13.86 4.07
N PRO A 8 40.50 -13.98 2.79
CA PRO A 8 40.08 -12.84 2.00
C PRO A 8 39.00 -12.09 2.77
N ARG A 9 39.20 -10.78 3.01
CA ARG A 9 38.14 -9.93 3.56
C ARG A 9 36.99 -9.98 2.55
N ALA A 10 35.88 -10.60 2.92
CA ALA A 10 34.68 -10.58 2.10
C ALA A 10 34.37 -9.11 1.76
N GLN A 11 34.44 -8.78 0.47
CA GLN A 11 34.14 -7.43 0.01
C GLN A 11 32.68 -7.17 0.34
N ALA A 12 32.42 -6.23 1.24
CA ALA A 12 31.05 -5.92 1.65
C ALA A 12 30.26 -5.52 0.40
N ALA A 13 29.18 -6.25 0.12
CA ALA A 13 28.30 -5.93 -1.00
C ALA A 13 27.82 -4.48 -0.86
N GLN A 14 27.81 -3.74 -1.97
CA GLN A 14 27.40 -2.33 -2.00
C GLN A 14 25.90 -2.12 -1.72
N PHE A 15 25.10 -3.20 -1.75
CA PHE A 15 23.68 -3.19 -1.40
C PHE A 15 23.28 -4.47 -0.66
N GLN A 16 22.17 -4.42 0.08
CA GLN A 16 21.57 -5.57 0.74
C GLN A 16 20.04 -5.53 0.58
N VAL A 17 19.45 -6.69 0.33
CA VAL A 17 17.99 -6.87 0.34
C VAL A 17 17.64 -7.67 1.59
N ARG A 18 16.70 -7.15 2.39
CA ARG A 18 16.28 -7.77 3.66
C ARG A 18 14.76 -7.67 3.78
N GLY A 19 14.13 -8.74 4.26
CA GLY A 19 12.74 -8.67 4.70
C GLY A 19 12.62 -7.77 5.93
N ARG A 20 11.52 -7.02 6.02
CA ARG A 20 11.22 -6.13 7.14
C ARG A 20 9.73 -6.15 7.44
N PHE A 21 9.37 -6.19 8.71
CA PHE A 21 8.00 -5.94 9.16
C PHE A 21 7.79 -4.43 9.33
N LEU A 22 6.67 -3.95 8.81
CA LEU A 22 6.22 -2.57 8.90
C LEU A 22 4.79 -2.53 9.44
N THR A 23 4.50 -1.54 10.27
CA THR A 23 3.12 -1.28 10.71
C THR A 23 2.48 -0.33 9.73
N ALA A 24 1.30 -0.69 9.21
CA ALA A 24 0.50 0.12 8.30
C ALA A 24 -0.94 0.17 8.77
N LEU A 25 -1.66 1.21 8.33
CA LEU A 25 -3.11 1.25 8.46
C LEU A 25 -3.72 0.35 7.39
N ALA A 26 -4.63 -0.54 7.78
CA ALA A 26 -5.46 -1.28 6.85
C ALA A 26 -6.81 -0.57 6.73
N LEU A 27 -7.10 -0.03 5.54
CA LEU A 27 -8.42 0.53 5.24
C LEU A 27 -9.23 -0.49 4.48
N ARG A 28 -10.20 -1.07 5.17
CA ARG A 28 -11.11 -2.07 4.61
C ARG A 28 -12.29 -1.38 3.95
N ILE A 29 -12.52 -1.69 2.69
CA ILE A 29 -13.57 -1.12 1.87
C ILE A 29 -14.36 -2.28 1.25
N ASP A 30 -15.69 -2.20 1.34
CA ASP A 30 -16.55 -3.04 0.52
C ASP A 30 -16.48 -2.54 -0.93
N GLY A 31 -15.88 -3.35 -1.80
CA GLY A 31 -15.69 -3.00 -3.21
C GLY A 31 -17.00 -2.86 -3.98
N SER A 32 -18.08 -3.52 -3.54
CA SER A 32 -19.41 -3.46 -4.16
C SER A 32 -20.16 -2.18 -3.80
N ALA A 33 -19.83 -1.57 -2.66
CA ALA A 33 -20.44 -0.36 -2.13
C ALA A 33 -19.55 0.89 -2.33
N LEU A 34 -18.58 0.85 -3.25
CA LEU A 34 -17.70 1.98 -3.53
C LEU A 34 -18.44 3.07 -4.31
N ASP A 35 -19.33 3.80 -3.64
CA ASP A 35 -20.14 4.89 -4.19
C ASP A 35 -19.77 6.25 -3.58
N ASP A 36 -20.44 7.32 -4.04
CA ASP A 36 -20.17 8.68 -3.58
C ASP A 36 -20.50 8.87 -2.09
N ALA A 37 -21.47 8.12 -1.55
CA ALA A 37 -21.86 8.20 -0.14
C ALA A 37 -20.78 7.61 0.76
N LEU A 38 -20.22 6.47 0.40
CA LEU A 38 -19.06 5.88 1.08
C LEU A 38 -17.86 6.84 1.04
N LEU A 39 -17.57 7.41 -0.13
CA LEU A 39 -16.45 8.35 -0.29
C LEU A 39 -16.63 9.61 0.57
N ALA A 40 -17.84 10.15 0.67
CA ALA A 40 -18.14 11.28 1.55
C ALA A 40 -17.96 10.93 3.03
N GLN A 41 -18.45 9.75 3.45
CA GLN A 41 -18.26 9.28 4.83
C GLN A 41 -16.77 9.11 5.17
N LEU A 42 -15.99 8.62 4.21
CA LEU A 42 -14.55 8.47 4.35
C LEU A 42 -13.86 9.83 4.52
N ASP A 43 -14.20 10.82 3.68
CA ASP A 43 -13.65 12.17 3.78
C ASP A 43 -13.98 12.80 5.15
N ASP A 44 -15.23 12.67 5.62
CA ASP A 44 -15.65 13.13 6.94
C ASP A 44 -14.85 12.47 8.07
N GLN A 45 -14.64 11.15 7.98
CA GLN A 45 -13.89 10.41 8.99
C GLN A 45 -12.41 10.80 9.02
N LEU A 46 -11.78 10.94 7.86
CA LEU A 46 -10.38 11.37 7.75
C LEU A 46 -10.20 12.81 8.25
N GLY A 47 -11.19 13.67 8.00
CA GLY A 47 -11.20 15.07 8.44
C GLY A 47 -11.32 15.27 9.95
N ARG A 48 -11.82 14.28 10.72
CA ARG A 48 -11.95 14.38 12.19
C ARG A 48 -10.61 14.37 12.91
N THR A 49 -9.63 13.63 12.41
CA THR A 49 -8.31 13.45 13.04
C THR A 49 -7.19 13.47 11.98
N PRO A 50 -6.99 14.59 11.27
CA PRO A 50 -6.09 14.62 10.10
C PRO A 50 -4.63 14.34 10.47
N GLN A 51 -4.20 14.68 11.69
CA GLN A 51 -2.82 14.43 12.15
C GLN A 51 -2.52 12.94 12.34
N PHE A 52 -3.53 12.12 12.65
CA PHE A 52 -3.35 10.66 12.77
C PHE A 52 -3.06 10.01 11.41
N PHE A 53 -3.66 10.54 10.35
CA PHE A 53 -3.60 10.01 9.00
C PHE A 53 -2.45 10.59 8.16
N SER A 54 -1.92 11.75 8.54
CA SER A 54 -0.88 12.43 7.77
C SER A 54 0.37 11.57 7.56
N GLY A 55 0.68 11.25 6.31
CA GLY A 55 1.84 10.45 5.92
C GLY A 55 1.76 8.97 6.29
N ALA A 56 0.63 8.51 6.85
CA ALA A 56 0.47 7.13 7.28
C ALA A 56 0.56 6.18 6.07
N PRO A 57 1.34 5.09 6.17
CA PRO A 57 1.35 4.03 5.15
C PRO A 57 0.02 3.27 5.22
N VAL A 58 -0.66 3.13 4.08
CA VAL A 58 -1.98 2.48 3.97
C VAL A 58 -1.94 1.32 3.01
N VAL A 59 -2.55 0.21 3.43
CA VAL A 59 -2.98 -0.89 2.58
C VAL A 59 -4.51 -0.84 2.45
N LEU A 60 -5.01 -0.88 1.22
CA LEU A 60 -6.45 -1.01 0.96
C LEU A 60 -6.83 -2.47 0.89
N ASN A 61 -7.77 -2.88 1.72
CA ASN A 61 -8.32 -4.23 1.70
C ASN A 61 -9.71 -4.18 1.05
N LEU A 62 -9.84 -4.73 -0.16
CA LEU A 62 -11.09 -4.75 -0.92
C LEU A 62 -11.76 -6.10 -0.72
N ASP A 63 -12.77 -6.18 0.15
CA ASP A 63 -13.46 -7.44 0.45
C ASP A 63 -14.88 -7.46 -0.12
N PRO A 64 -15.37 -8.61 -0.61
CA PRO A 64 -14.91 -9.35 -1.76
C PRO A 64 -15.82 -9.01 -2.95
N ALA A 65 -15.43 -8.02 -3.75
CA ALA A 65 -16.15 -7.68 -4.96
C ALA A 65 -15.22 -7.02 -5.97
N PRO A 66 -15.43 -7.22 -7.28
CA PRO A 66 -14.72 -6.47 -8.30
C PRO A 66 -15.03 -4.99 -8.12
N ALA A 67 -14.03 -4.22 -7.69
CA ALA A 67 -14.14 -2.77 -7.67
C ALA A 67 -14.07 -2.23 -9.10
N ASP A 68 -15.00 -1.33 -9.45
CA ASP A 68 -14.90 -0.59 -10.71
C ASP A 68 -13.54 0.15 -10.78
N PRO A 69 -12.73 -0.08 -11.83
CA PRO A 69 -11.44 0.55 -12.02
C PRO A 69 -11.45 2.09 -11.90
N ALA A 70 -12.51 2.75 -12.36
CA ALA A 70 -12.62 4.21 -12.29
C ALA A 70 -12.83 4.68 -10.85
N ARG A 71 -13.75 4.03 -10.13
CA ARG A 71 -14.01 4.29 -8.71
C ARG A 71 -12.80 3.97 -7.83
N LEU A 72 -12.05 2.90 -8.10
CA LEU A 72 -10.82 2.60 -7.37
C LEU A 72 -9.74 3.68 -7.57
N ARG A 73 -9.56 4.16 -8.80
CA ARG A 73 -8.66 5.30 -9.08
C ARG A 73 -9.08 6.56 -8.33
N ALA A 74 -10.38 6.86 -8.30
CA ALA A 74 -10.91 8.00 -7.57
C ALA A 74 -10.68 7.87 -6.05
N LEU A 75 -10.90 6.69 -5.47
CA LEU A 75 -10.61 6.41 -4.07
C LEU A 75 -9.14 6.64 -3.74
N VAL A 76 -8.22 6.07 -4.52
CA VAL A 76 -6.77 6.22 -4.30
C VAL A 76 -6.35 7.69 -4.42
N ALA A 77 -6.89 8.43 -5.39
CA ALA A 77 -6.60 9.85 -5.54
C ALA A 77 -7.09 10.68 -4.34
N ARG A 78 -8.30 10.42 -3.83
CA ARG A 78 -8.85 11.09 -2.64
C ARG A 78 -8.01 10.82 -1.40
N LEU A 79 -7.66 9.57 -1.14
CA LEU A 79 -6.81 9.19 -0.01
C LEU A 79 -5.46 9.92 -0.04
N ARG A 80 -4.82 9.99 -1.22
CA ARG A 80 -3.58 10.75 -1.39
C ARG A 80 -3.78 12.25 -1.17
N GLY A 81 -4.91 12.81 -1.60
CA GLY A 81 -5.30 14.19 -1.33
C GLY A 81 -5.41 14.51 0.17
N GLN A 82 -5.80 13.51 0.98
CA GLN A 82 -5.83 13.61 2.46
C GLN A 82 -4.47 13.34 3.12
N GLY A 83 -3.39 13.19 2.34
CA GLY A 83 -2.03 12.97 2.83
C GLY A 83 -1.71 11.52 3.20
N LEU A 84 -2.57 10.55 2.88
CA LEU A 84 -2.30 9.13 3.08
C LEU A 84 -1.37 8.57 1.99
N ARG A 85 -0.53 7.61 2.36
CA ARG A 85 0.40 6.94 1.45
C ARG A 85 -0.11 5.53 1.13
N VAL A 86 -0.99 5.43 0.14
CA VAL A 86 -1.48 4.15 -0.36
C VAL A 86 -0.36 3.45 -1.12
N PHE A 87 0.11 2.30 -0.60
CA PHE A 87 1.20 1.53 -1.19
C PHE A 87 0.82 0.06 -1.48
N GLY A 88 -0.31 -0.41 -0.97
CA GLY A 88 -0.75 -1.81 -1.09
C GLY A 88 -2.23 -1.97 -1.38
N LEU A 89 -2.57 -3.01 -2.14
CA LEU A 89 -3.92 -3.57 -2.25
C LEU A 89 -3.92 -5.01 -1.74
N GLU A 90 -4.90 -5.38 -0.94
CA GLU A 90 -5.19 -6.73 -0.48
C GLU A 90 -6.59 -7.14 -0.94
N ASN A 91 -6.80 -8.44 -1.15
CA ASN A 91 -8.09 -9.06 -1.50
C ASN A 91 -8.77 -8.50 -2.76
N ALA A 92 -8.07 -7.72 -3.59
CA ALA A 92 -8.64 -7.06 -4.76
C ALA A 92 -9.00 -7.98 -5.95
N GLY A 93 -9.13 -9.29 -5.71
CA GLY A 93 -9.43 -10.30 -6.73
C GLY A 93 -8.38 -10.35 -7.85
N ALA A 94 -8.75 -10.94 -8.98
CA ALA A 94 -7.94 -10.89 -10.20
C ALA A 94 -8.03 -9.48 -10.81
N MET A 95 -7.15 -8.59 -10.37
CA MET A 95 -7.06 -7.23 -10.88
C MET A 95 -6.27 -7.18 -12.20
N ASP A 96 -6.75 -6.38 -13.14
CA ASP A 96 -6.03 -6.09 -14.38
C ASP A 96 -4.67 -5.42 -14.07
N PRO A 97 -3.53 -5.96 -14.53
CA PRO A 97 -2.23 -5.34 -14.36
C PRO A 97 -2.16 -3.89 -14.86
N ALA A 98 -2.86 -3.56 -15.94
CA ALA A 98 -2.87 -2.19 -16.48
C ALA A 98 -3.55 -1.20 -15.51
N LEU A 99 -4.56 -1.67 -14.76
CA LEU A 99 -5.17 -0.87 -13.70
C LEU A 99 -4.19 -0.65 -12.55
N LEU A 100 -3.46 -1.70 -12.13
CA LEU A 100 -2.48 -1.59 -11.05
C LEU A 100 -1.40 -0.55 -11.40
N GLU A 101 -0.89 -0.59 -12.63
CA GLU A 101 0.06 0.41 -13.13
C GLU A 101 -0.54 1.83 -13.13
N ALA A 102 -1.80 1.97 -13.56
CA ALA A 102 -2.50 3.26 -13.57
C ALA A 102 -2.75 3.85 -12.17
N LEU A 103 -2.74 3.04 -11.11
CA LEU A 103 -2.82 3.50 -9.73
C LEU A 103 -1.49 4.10 -9.21
N GLY A 104 -0.39 3.96 -9.97
CA GLY A 104 0.94 4.42 -9.57
C GLY A 104 1.65 3.39 -8.68
N PRO A 105 2.49 3.81 -7.71
CA PRO A 105 3.31 2.91 -6.90
C PRO A 105 2.47 2.18 -5.84
N VAL A 106 1.56 1.33 -6.29
CA VAL A 106 0.70 0.48 -5.47
C VAL A 106 1.03 -0.95 -5.84
N SER A 107 1.47 -1.74 -4.85
CA SER A 107 1.73 -3.16 -5.04
C SER A 107 0.49 -3.97 -4.69
N TYR A 108 0.25 -5.05 -5.43
CA TYR A 108 -0.68 -6.07 -4.96
C TYR A 108 0.00 -6.90 -3.87
N ILE A 109 -0.62 -6.97 -2.69
CA ILE A 109 -0.11 -7.70 -1.53
C ILE A 109 -0.92 -8.98 -1.40
N HIS A 110 -0.22 -10.11 -1.52
CA HIS A 110 -0.72 -11.41 -1.12
C HIS A 110 -0.33 -11.62 0.34
N LEU A 111 -1.25 -11.37 1.28
CA LEU A 111 -1.11 -11.81 2.67
C LEU A 111 -1.82 -13.15 2.87
#